data_AF-A0A8C3F882-F1
#
_entry.id   AF-A0A8C3F882-F1
#
_cell.length_a   1.000
_cell.length_b   1.000
_cell.length_c   1.000
_cell.angle_alpha   90.00
_cell.angle_beta   90.00
_cell.angle_gamma   90.00
#
_symmetry.space_group_name_H-M   'P 1'
#
loop_
_entity.id
_entity.type
_entity.pdbx_description
1 polymer ?
#
loop_
_entity_poly.entity_id
_entity_poly.type
_entity_poly.pdbx_seq_one_letter_code
_entity_poly.pdbx_strand_id
1 'polypeptide(L)' 'GHVHNSLLLLLLAFCLQHTKPATNLLVDCRRILHGIKGEAILCRNSWEPICGTDGKTYSNRCVLCSEMR' A
#
# COMPACT_ATOMS: atom_id res chain seq x y z
N GLY A 1 28.73 19.31 -2.26
CA GLY A 1 27.30 19.07 -1.96
C GLY A 1 26.58 18.98 -3.28
N HIS A 2 25.73 18.01 -3.58
CA HIS A 2 24.55 17.65 -2.81
C HIS A 2 24.34 16.12 -2.84
N VAL A 3 24.83 15.45 -1.80
CA VAL A 3 24.45 14.07 -1.45
C VAL A 3 23.51 14.18 -0.25
N HIS A 4 22.23 14.43 -0.52
CA HIS A 4 21.17 14.17 0.48
C HIS A 4 19.74 14.07 -0.09
N ASN A 5 19.46 14.39 -1.36
CA ASN A 5 18.04 14.51 -1.81
C ASN A 5 17.58 13.47 -2.85
N SER A 6 18.45 12.55 -3.28
CA SER A 6 18.12 11.57 -4.32
C SER A 6 17.45 10.30 -3.78
N LEU A 7 17.60 9.99 -2.49
CA LEU A 7 17.01 8.79 -1.87
C LEU A 7 15.49 8.94 -1.66
N LEU A 8 15.03 10.14 -1.28
CA LEU A 8 13.61 10.42 -1.07
C LEU A 8 12.82 10.36 -2.39
N LEU A 9 13.40 10.84 -3.49
CA LEU A 9 12.82 10.76 -4.83
C LEU A 9 12.77 9.32 -5.38
N LEU A 10 13.76 8.48 -5.07
CA LEU A 10 13.76 7.06 -5.45
C LEU A 10 12.74 6.24 -4.65
N LEU A 11 12.52 6.55 -3.38
CA LEU A 11 11.50 5.90 -2.55
C LEU A 11 10.07 6.24 -3.01
N LEU A 12 9.84 7.48 -3.45
CA LEU A 12 8.55 7.91 -4.00
C LEU A 12 8.29 7.39 -5.42
N ALA A 13 9.34 7.29 -6.25
CA ALA A 13 9.24 6.75 -7.60
C ALA A 13 9.10 5.21 -7.65
N PHE A 14 9.42 4.50 -6.55
CA PHE A 14 9.34 3.04 -6.47
C PHE A 14 7.92 2.49 -6.67
N CYS A 15 6.91 3.28 -6.28
CA CYS A 15 5.48 3.00 -6.45
C CYS A 15 5.09 2.73 -7.92
N LEU A 16 5.81 3.38 -8.86
CA LEU A 16 5.56 3.29 -10.30
C LEU A 16 6.50 2.32 -11.03
N GLN A 17 7.66 2.01 -10.45
CA GLN A 17 8.75 1.33 -11.15
C GLN A 17 9.03 -0.11 -10.68
N HIS A 18 8.67 -0.48 -9.44
CA HIS A 18 9.05 -1.78 -8.85
C HIS A 18 7.96 -2.48 -8.05
N THR A 19 6.93 -1.77 -7.57
CA THR A 19 5.71 -2.42 -7.07
C THR A 19 4.78 -2.64 -8.24
N LYS A 20 4.27 -3.87 -8.44
CA LYS A 20 3.27 -4.15 -9.48
C LYS A 20 2.24 -3.03 -9.47
N PRO A 21 2.09 -2.26 -10.57
CA PRO A 21 1.06 -1.24 -10.58
C PRO A 21 -0.26 -1.95 -10.30
N ALA A 22 -1.17 -1.31 -9.58
CA ALA A 22 -2.55 -1.76 -9.48
C ALA A 22 -3.23 -1.59 -10.86
N THR A 23 -2.66 -2.18 -11.92
CA THR A 23 -3.25 -2.27 -13.24
C THR A 23 -4.41 -3.25 -13.14
N ASN A 24 -5.59 -2.71 -12.89
CA ASN A 24 -6.89 -3.37 -13.08
C ASN A 24 -7.25 -4.53 -12.13
N LEU A 25 -6.52 -4.78 -11.04
CA LEU A 25 -7.02 -5.66 -9.98
C LEU A 25 -7.74 -4.83 -8.92
N LEU A 26 -9.06 -4.74 -9.03
CA LEU A 26 -9.92 -4.14 -8.00
C LEU A 26 -9.63 -4.83 -6.66
N VAL A 27 -8.99 -4.12 -5.73
CA VAL A 27 -8.75 -4.62 -4.38
C VAL A 27 -10.09 -4.63 -3.65
N ASP A 28 -10.66 -5.82 -3.48
CA ASP A 28 -11.94 -6.01 -2.81
C ASP A 28 -11.75 -5.96 -1.29
N CYS A 29 -11.77 -4.75 -0.74
CA CYS A 29 -11.65 -4.52 0.70
C CYS A 29 -12.80 -5.12 1.50
N ARG A 30 -13.97 -5.33 0.88
CA ARG A 30 -15.10 -6.00 1.53
C ARG A 30 -14.78 -7.46 1.84
N ARG A 31 -14.08 -8.14 0.93
CA ARG A 31 -13.60 -9.52 1.14
C ARG A 31 -12.43 -9.57 2.12
N ILE A 32 -11.48 -8.63 2.01
CA ILE A 32 -10.28 -8.61 2.87
C ILE A 32 -10.63 -8.33 4.33
N LEU A 33 -11.55 -7.41 4.58
CA LEU A 33 -12.01 -7.04 5.91
C LEU A 33 -13.24 -7.87 6.36
N HIS A 34 -13.56 -8.94 5.65
CA HIS A 34 -14.74 -9.74 5.93
C HIS A 34 -14.70 -10.30 7.37
N GLY A 35 -15.65 -9.90 8.20
CA GLY A 35 -15.74 -10.31 9.60
C GLY A 35 -15.00 -9.40 10.59
N ILE A 36 -14.28 -8.37 10.13
CA ILE A 36 -13.67 -7.37 11.02
C ILE A 36 -14.73 -6.32 11.41
N LYS A 37 -15.25 -6.42 12.63
CA LYS A 37 -16.20 -5.46 13.21
C LYS A 37 -15.53 -4.64 14.31
N GLY A 38 -15.45 -3.33 14.09
CA GLY A 38 -15.54 -2.33 15.16
C GLY A 38 -14.26 -1.92 15.89
N GLU A 39 -13.22 -2.74 15.97
CA GLU A 39 -12.08 -2.42 16.82
C GLU A 39 -10.77 -2.79 16.12
N ALA A 40 -10.10 -1.80 15.53
CA ALA A 40 -8.80 -1.89 14.85
C ALA A 40 -8.63 -3.01 13.80
N ILE A 41 -8.33 -2.65 12.56
CA ILE A 41 -8.02 -3.64 11.53
C ILE A 41 -6.61 -4.20 11.80
N LEU A 42 -6.54 -5.41 12.34
CA LEU A 42 -5.30 -6.14 12.56
C LEU A 42 -4.88 -6.83 11.27
N CYS A 43 -3.92 -6.25 10.56
CA CYS A 43 -3.33 -6.86 9.37
C CYS A 43 -2.15 -7.75 9.74
N ARG A 44 -2.01 -8.86 9.02
CA ARG A 44 -0.77 -9.65 9.09
C ARG A 44 0.39 -8.80 8.56
N ASN A 45 1.56 -8.91 9.19
CA ASN A 45 2.79 -8.25 8.76
C ASN A 45 3.41 -8.92 7.51
N SER A 46 2.59 -9.24 6.50
CA SER A 46 3.05 -9.73 5.19
C SER A 46 3.61 -8.57 4.39
N TRP A 47 4.77 -8.76 3.76
CA TRP A 47 5.39 -7.78 2.88
C TRP A 47 5.01 -8.09 1.43
N GLU A 48 3.90 -7.48 0.98
CA GLU A 48 3.37 -7.55 -0.38
C GLU A 48 3.06 -6.11 -0.85
N PRO A 49 4.09 -5.31 -1.16
CA PRO A 49 3.94 -3.88 -1.34
C PRO A 49 3.04 -3.54 -2.54
N ILE A 50 2.08 -2.65 -2.31
CA ILE A 50 1.11 -2.19 -3.32
C ILE A 50 1.09 -0.68 -3.37
N CYS A 51 1.05 -0.15 -4.59
CA CYS A 51 0.81 1.28 -4.80
C CYS A 51 -0.70 1.55 -4.80
N GLY A 52 -1.15 2.42 -3.89
CA GLY A 52 -2.53 2.90 -3.84
C GLY A 52 -2.80 3.97 -4.90
N THR A 53 -4.09 4.23 -5.15
CA THR A 53 -4.52 5.29 -6.08
C THR A 53 -4.21 6.69 -5.55
N ASP A 54 -3.91 6.80 -4.25
CA ASP A 54 -3.45 8.03 -3.59
C ASP A 54 -1.93 8.25 -3.72
N GLY A 55 -1.22 7.37 -4.45
CA GLY A 55 0.22 7.44 -4.69
C GLY A 55 1.08 6.97 -3.51
N LYS A 56 0.47 6.42 -2.45
CA LYS A 56 1.21 5.84 -1.32
C LYS A 56 1.50 4.36 -1.55
N THR A 57 2.63 3.89 -1.04
CA THR A 57 2.95 2.45 -0.98
C THR A 57 2.45 1.87 0.34
N TYR A 58 1.69 0.80 0.27
CA TYR A 58 1.16 0.06 1.41
C TYR A 58 1.87 -1.28 1.53
N SER A 59 2.21 -1.69 2.75
CA SER A 59 2.94 -2.94 3.00
C SER A 59 2.19 -4.19 2.52
N ASN A 60 0.86 -4.16 2.50
CA ASN A 60 0.00 -5.20 1.91
C ASN A 60 -1.43 -4.71 1.66
N ARG A 61 -2.24 -5.55 1.01
CA ARG A 61 -3.67 -5.28 0.69
C ARG A 61 -4.53 -4.96 1.91
N CYS A 62 -4.24 -5.56 3.07
CA CYS A 62 -5.00 -5.30 4.29
C CYS A 62 -4.70 -3.91 4.85
N VAL A 63 -3.42 -3.50 4.90
CA VAL A 63 -3.01 -2.16 5.36
C VAL A 63 -3.63 -1.09 4.47
N LEU A 64 -3.63 -1.32 3.14
CA LEU A 64 -4.37 -0.46 2.20
C LEU A 64 -5.86 -0.38 2.56
N CYS A 65 -6.55 -1.51 2.71
CA CYS A 65 -7.97 -1.51 3.08
C CYS A 65 -8.28 -0.91 4.45
N SER A 66 -7.32 -0.94 5.39
CA SER A 66 -7.46 -0.32 6.70
C SER A 66 -7.51 1.19 6.63
N GLU A 67 -6.70 1.77 5.75
CA GLU A 67 -6.60 3.22 5.56
C GLU A 67 -7.69 3.74 4.62
N MET A 68 -8.32 2.86 3.83
CA MET A 68 -9.43 3.16 2.91
C MET A 68 -10.81 2.89 3.55
N ARG A 69 -10.87 2.74 4.88
CA ARG A 69 -12.11 2.54 5.65
C ARG A 69 -12.96 3.81 5.72
#